data_AF-A0A6G2XQB0-F1
#
_entry.id   AF-A0A6G2XQB0-F1
#
_cell.length_a   1.000
_cell.length_b   1.000
_cell.length_c   1.000
_cell.angle_alpha   90.00
_cell.angle_beta   90.00
_cell.angle_gamma   90.00
#
_symmetry.space_group_name_H-M   'P 1'
#
loop_
_entity.id
_entity.type
_entity.pdbx_description
1 polymer ?
#
loop_
_entity_poly.entity_id
_entity_poly.type
_entity_poly.pdbx_seq_one_letter_code
_entity_poly.pdbx_strand_id
1 'polypeptide(L)'
;MASHVPVSADADGSGSGSGSGSGGRTSPDPNRPLPGVAVSRVIGRLQSGYRRDIPWAVASVARLRREAGREAHVSPTAWGLEHLETLAELREERREIEREADLGRGAQPAYLTSTSYVRREEQERREDTAVHLAVTLWALHQQSLRDESMHRPGWPLGRAVRRLAHQGSDGREDRRPEGGTAASDGGPAPDGAAEQGAGPVEEADESVRLRFVRVGAASDTEVLATRLRELVLLLRSAQIPLDYALLADQLLRWQDENLREDVRRAWGRDFHRRYRATRHDDGQSAAAAGSPQPPGSGIDAEEADGDS
;
A
#
# COMPACT_ATOMS: atom_id res chain seq x y z
N MET A 1 7.11 12.22 78.21
CA MET A 1 5.82 12.26 78.93
C MET A 1 4.71 12.44 77.91
N ALA A 2 3.70 11.56 77.95
CA ALA A 2 2.48 11.44 77.13
C ALA A 2 2.71 11.19 75.61
N SER A 3 2.48 10.02 75.00
CA SER A 3 1.42 8.98 75.03
C SER A 3 0.19 9.26 74.16
N HIS A 4 -0.20 8.22 73.40
CA HIS A 4 -1.50 7.93 72.74
C HIS A 4 -1.84 8.72 71.46
N VAL A 5 -2.40 8.15 70.37
CA VAL A 5 -2.67 6.78 69.87
C VAL A 5 -3.09 6.91 68.38
N PRO A 6 -2.95 5.87 67.54
CA PRO A 6 -3.37 5.90 66.13
C PRO A 6 -4.83 5.42 65.94
N VAL A 7 -5.50 5.92 64.90
CA VAL A 7 -6.81 5.41 64.44
C VAL A 7 -6.61 4.77 63.06
N SER A 8 -6.89 3.46 63.01
CA SER A 8 -7.21 2.72 61.79
C SER A 8 -8.68 2.92 61.45
N ALA A 9 -9.00 3.01 60.16
CA ALA A 9 -10.31 2.67 59.62
C ALA A 9 -10.15 2.10 58.21
N ASP A 10 -10.91 1.04 57.99
CA ASP A 10 -10.84 0.06 56.92
C ASP A 10 -11.24 0.54 55.52
N ALA A 11 -10.77 -0.25 54.55
CA ALA A 11 -11.37 -0.68 53.28
C ALA A 11 -12.49 0.16 52.63
N ASP A 12 -12.30 0.50 51.34
CA ASP A 12 -13.17 -0.07 50.31
C ASP A 12 -12.54 0.00 48.92
N GLY A 13 -12.65 -1.11 48.20
CA GLY A 13 -12.26 -1.22 46.80
C GLY A 13 -13.28 -0.56 45.90
N SER A 14 -12.79 0.11 44.85
CA SER A 14 -13.57 0.36 43.64
C SER A 14 -12.61 0.50 42.48
N GLY A 15 -12.54 -0.55 41.67
CA GLY A 15 -11.95 -0.49 40.35
C GLY A 15 -12.73 0.51 39.50
N SER A 16 -12.01 1.37 38.81
CA SER A 16 -12.54 2.15 37.71
C SER A 16 -11.57 1.99 36.55
N GLY A 17 -11.92 1.06 35.66
CA GLY A 17 -11.29 0.92 34.37
C GLY A 17 -11.59 2.15 33.53
N SER A 18 -10.63 3.06 33.43
CA SER A 18 -10.63 4.08 32.39
C SER A 18 -9.98 3.48 31.16
N GLY A 19 -10.82 2.83 30.34
CA GLY A 19 -10.53 2.57 28.94
C GLY A 19 -10.39 3.90 28.19
N SER A 20 -9.21 4.52 28.25
CA SER A 20 -8.82 5.55 27.30
C SER A 20 -8.50 4.85 25.98
N GLY A 21 -9.54 4.67 25.16
CA GLY A 21 -9.42 4.54 23.72
C GLY A 21 -8.76 5.80 23.17
N SER A 22 -7.43 5.85 23.26
CA SER A 22 -6.61 6.79 22.51
C SER A 22 -6.65 6.33 21.06
N GLY A 23 -7.74 6.70 20.37
CA GLY A 23 -7.74 6.86 18.92
C GLY A 23 -6.75 7.97 18.60
N GLY A 24 -5.47 7.61 18.63
CA GLY A 24 -4.38 8.49 18.26
C GLY A 24 -4.62 8.94 16.84
N ARG A 25 -5.15 10.15 16.68
CA ARG A 25 -4.89 10.95 15.49
C ARG A 25 -3.37 11.05 15.45
N THR A 26 -2.74 10.19 14.67
CA THR A 26 -1.31 10.25 14.39
C THR A 26 -1.06 11.65 13.85
N SER A 27 -0.47 12.54 14.66
CA SER A 27 0.00 13.82 14.15
C SER A 27 0.86 13.51 12.93
N PRO A 28 0.60 14.14 11.76
CA PRO A 28 1.37 13.87 10.57
C PRO A 28 2.84 14.10 10.90
N ASP A 29 3.67 13.08 10.69
CA ASP A 29 5.12 13.18 10.88
C ASP A 29 5.61 14.38 10.03
N PRO A 30 6.16 15.44 10.65
CA PRO A 30 6.57 16.63 9.93
C PRO A 30 7.67 16.33 8.91
N ASN A 31 8.40 15.23 9.07
CA ASN A 31 9.43 14.76 8.13
C ASN A 31 8.89 13.78 7.08
N ARG A 32 7.58 13.54 7.02
CA ARG A 32 7.03 12.66 6.01
C ARG A 32 7.22 13.28 4.62
N PRO A 33 7.85 12.57 3.68
CA PRO A 33 7.99 13.04 2.29
C PRO A 33 6.62 13.31 1.66
N LEU A 34 6.52 14.46 0.98
CA LEU A 34 5.27 14.90 0.34
C LEU A 34 4.76 13.94 -0.76
N PRO A 35 5.62 13.29 -1.58
CA PRO A 35 5.14 12.38 -2.61
C PRO A 35 4.23 11.26 -2.10
N GLY A 36 4.60 10.56 -1.04
CA GLY A 36 3.78 9.49 -0.48
C GLY A 36 2.44 9.98 0.08
N VAL A 37 2.42 11.18 0.65
CA VAL A 37 1.16 11.81 1.12
C VAL A 37 0.25 12.13 -0.05
N ALA A 38 0.78 12.80 -1.09
CA ALA A 38 0.04 13.15 -2.30
C ALA A 38 -0.53 11.89 -2.99
N VAL A 39 0.31 10.88 -3.17
CA VAL A 39 -0.05 9.62 -3.83
C VAL A 39 -1.12 8.87 -3.04
N SER A 40 -0.99 8.77 -1.71
CA SER A 40 -2.00 8.13 -0.87
C SER A 40 -3.35 8.83 -0.98
N ARG A 41 -3.36 10.18 -0.97
CA ARG A 41 -4.58 11.00 -1.05
C ARG A 41 -5.28 10.84 -2.41
N VAL A 42 -4.52 10.93 -3.50
CA VAL A 42 -5.02 10.83 -4.88
C VAL A 42 -5.51 9.41 -5.19
N ILE A 43 -4.67 8.40 -4.93
CA ILE A 43 -5.03 7.00 -5.22
C ILE A 43 -6.20 6.56 -4.33
N GLY A 44 -6.29 6.99 -3.08
CA GLY A 44 -7.42 6.66 -2.21
C GLY A 44 -8.77 7.07 -2.82
N ARG A 45 -8.86 8.30 -3.34
CA ARG A 45 -10.07 8.80 -4.03
C ARG A 45 -10.31 8.06 -5.35
N LEU A 46 -9.30 7.96 -6.20
CA LEU A 46 -9.43 7.33 -7.53
C LEU A 46 -9.75 5.84 -7.43
N GLN A 47 -9.12 5.10 -6.52
CA GLN A 47 -9.37 3.68 -6.31
C GLN A 47 -10.79 3.44 -5.82
N SER A 48 -11.25 4.21 -4.82
CA SER A 48 -12.63 4.12 -4.32
C SER A 48 -13.64 4.41 -5.43
N GLY A 49 -13.43 5.49 -6.20
CA GLY A 49 -14.32 5.85 -7.31
C GLY A 49 -14.28 4.85 -8.47
N TYR A 50 -13.11 4.35 -8.84
CA TYR A 50 -12.94 3.41 -9.95
C TYR A 50 -13.60 2.06 -9.65
N ARG A 51 -13.46 1.55 -8.42
CA ARG A 51 -14.10 0.31 -7.98
C ARG A 51 -15.63 0.41 -7.95
N ARG A 52 -16.17 1.59 -7.69
CA ARG A 52 -17.62 1.90 -7.75
C ARG A 52 -18.11 2.31 -9.14
N ASP A 53 -17.24 2.21 -10.15
CA ASP A 53 -17.50 2.60 -11.54
C ASP A 53 -17.99 4.06 -11.71
N ILE A 54 -17.49 4.96 -10.86
CA ILE A 54 -17.85 6.38 -10.94
C ILE A 54 -17.20 7.00 -12.20
N PRO A 55 -17.97 7.67 -13.10
CA PRO A 55 -17.48 8.12 -14.40
C PRO A 55 -16.21 8.98 -14.37
N TRP A 56 -16.10 9.94 -13.44
CA TRP A 56 -14.92 10.80 -13.35
C TRP A 56 -13.65 10.00 -13.00
N ALA A 57 -13.76 8.99 -12.13
CA ALA A 57 -12.62 8.16 -11.73
C ALA A 57 -12.19 7.23 -12.87
N VAL A 58 -13.14 6.65 -13.60
CA VAL A 58 -12.88 5.84 -14.80
C VAL A 58 -12.18 6.66 -15.89
N ALA A 59 -12.67 7.88 -16.14
CA ALA A 59 -12.05 8.80 -17.09
C ALA A 59 -10.62 9.20 -16.67
N SER A 60 -10.41 9.53 -15.39
CA SER A 60 -9.09 9.87 -14.85
C SER A 60 -8.10 8.72 -14.94
N VAL A 61 -8.50 7.49 -14.58
CA VAL A 61 -7.65 6.29 -14.73
C VAL A 61 -7.31 6.04 -16.20
N ALA A 62 -8.27 6.18 -17.11
CA ALA A 62 -8.02 6.02 -18.55
C ALA A 62 -7.01 7.05 -19.09
N ARG A 63 -7.07 8.31 -18.62
CA ARG A 63 -6.09 9.35 -18.95
C ARG A 63 -4.71 9.02 -18.38
N LEU A 64 -4.61 8.68 -17.10
CA LEU A 64 -3.35 8.30 -16.43
C LEU A 64 -2.64 7.13 -17.13
N ARG A 65 -3.40 6.15 -17.62
CA ARG A 65 -2.85 5.02 -18.38
C ARG A 65 -2.18 5.45 -19.70
N ARG A 66 -2.66 6.51 -20.33
CA ARG A 66 -2.05 7.07 -21.56
C ARG A 66 -0.78 7.88 -21.28
N GLU A 67 -0.67 8.43 -20.07
CA GLU A 67 0.53 9.15 -19.62
C GLU A 67 1.63 8.22 -19.10
N ALA A 68 1.31 6.96 -18.80
CA ALA A 68 2.30 6.01 -18.32
C ALA A 68 3.45 5.83 -19.33
N GLY A 69 4.67 6.13 -18.90
CA GLY A 69 5.88 6.10 -19.75
C GLY A 69 6.26 7.46 -20.35
N ARG A 70 5.53 8.54 -20.02
CA ARG A 70 5.92 9.92 -20.34
C ARG A 70 6.45 10.63 -19.10
N GLU A 71 7.25 11.66 -19.33
CA GLU A 71 7.76 12.51 -18.26
C GLU A 71 6.65 13.41 -17.68
N ALA A 72 6.80 13.75 -16.40
CA ALA A 72 5.99 14.76 -15.75
C ALA A 72 6.12 16.11 -16.50
N HIS A 73 5.02 16.83 -16.68
CA HIS A 73 4.93 18.15 -17.35
C HIS A 73 5.18 18.22 -18.86
N VAL A 74 5.62 17.14 -19.51
CA VAL A 74 5.86 17.16 -20.97
C VAL A 74 4.57 16.96 -21.79
N SER A 75 3.55 16.32 -21.22
CA SER A 75 2.30 16.01 -21.93
C SER A 75 1.20 17.04 -21.67
N PRO A 76 0.64 17.69 -22.71
CA PRO A 76 -0.55 18.56 -22.58
C PRO A 76 -1.75 17.85 -21.95
N THR A 77 -1.83 16.53 -22.10
CA THR A 77 -2.91 15.70 -21.55
C THR A 77 -2.84 15.59 -20.02
N ALA A 78 -1.73 15.98 -19.39
CA ALA A 78 -1.56 16.00 -17.95
C ALA A 78 -2.36 17.12 -17.26
N TRP A 79 -2.79 18.14 -18.01
CA TRP A 79 -3.54 19.27 -17.46
C TRP A 79 -4.91 18.82 -16.94
N GLY A 80 -5.23 19.16 -15.68
CA GLY A 80 -6.43 18.69 -14.99
C GLY A 80 -6.36 17.25 -14.49
N LEU A 81 -5.16 16.66 -14.37
CA LEU A 81 -4.95 15.47 -13.54
C LEU A 81 -4.57 15.91 -12.11
N GLU A 82 -5.38 15.45 -11.15
CA GLU A 82 -5.36 15.89 -9.75
C GLU A 82 -4.04 15.64 -8.98
N HIS A 83 -3.17 14.77 -9.49
CA HIS A 83 -2.00 14.31 -8.72
C HIS A 83 -0.93 15.38 -8.49
N LEU A 84 -0.61 16.19 -9.51
CA LEU A 84 0.38 17.26 -9.38
C LEU A 84 -0.21 18.49 -8.66
N GLU A 85 -1.51 18.72 -8.82
CA GLU A 85 -2.24 19.76 -8.08
C GLU A 85 -2.27 19.45 -6.58
N THR A 86 -2.63 18.22 -6.21
CA THR A 86 -2.59 17.78 -4.80
C THR A 86 -1.19 17.94 -4.19
N LEU A 87 -0.14 17.67 -4.97
CA LEU A 87 1.24 17.84 -4.52
C LEU A 87 1.61 19.33 -4.38
N ALA A 88 1.17 20.18 -5.30
CA ALA A 88 1.38 21.63 -5.22
C ALA A 88 0.67 22.25 -3.99
N GLU A 89 -0.55 21.83 -3.69
CA GLU A 89 -1.28 22.21 -2.47
C GLU A 89 -0.50 21.81 -1.21
N LEU A 90 -0.06 20.55 -1.12
CA LEU A 90 0.72 20.05 0.03
C LEU A 90 2.05 20.80 0.22
N ARG A 91 2.69 21.24 -0.86
CA ARG A 91 3.90 22.08 -0.78
C ARG A 91 3.56 23.46 -0.21
N GLU A 92 2.46 24.07 -0.61
CA GLU A 92 2.07 25.37 -0.08
C GLU A 92 1.69 25.28 1.41
N GLU A 93 0.92 24.26 1.79
CA GLU A 93 0.62 23.96 3.21
C GLU A 93 1.92 23.79 4.02
N ARG A 94 2.91 23.05 3.49
CA ARG A 94 4.22 22.88 4.16
C ARG A 94 4.96 24.21 4.33
N ARG A 95 5.00 25.03 3.28
CA ARG A 95 5.68 26.34 3.32
C ARG A 95 4.99 27.28 4.31
N GLU A 96 3.67 27.25 4.42
CA GLU A 96 2.94 28.05 5.40
C GLU A 96 3.32 27.67 6.83
N ILE A 97 3.36 26.37 7.15
CA ILE A 97 3.82 25.87 8.45
C ILE A 97 5.27 26.30 8.73
N GLU A 98 6.16 26.22 7.74
CA GLU A 98 7.57 26.64 7.87
C GLU A 98 7.69 28.16 8.10
N ARG A 99 6.94 28.98 7.35
CA ARG A 99 6.89 30.43 7.52
C ARG A 99 6.39 30.81 8.91
N GLU A 100 5.30 30.19 9.37
CA GLU A 100 4.77 30.41 10.73
C GLU A 100 5.82 30.06 11.80
N ALA A 101 6.53 28.94 11.62
CA ALA A 101 7.60 28.54 12.53
C ALA A 101 8.81 29.49 12.50
N ASP A 102 9.12 30.07 11.34
CA ASP A 102 10.24 30.99 11.16
C ASP A 102 9.95 32.43 11.59
N LEU A 103 8.69 32.86 11.57
CA LEU A 103 8.26 34.13 12.19
C LEU A 103 8.59 34.17 13.69
N GLY A 104 8.68 33.01 14.36
CA GLY A 104 9.16 32.88 15.74
C GLY A 104 10.69 32.84 15.91
N ARG A 105 11.47 32.67 14.83
CA ARG A 105 12.93 32.47 14.86
C ARG A 105 13.76 33.61 14.22
N GLY A 106 13.12 34.61 13.62
CA GLY A 106 13.79 35.72 12.94
C GLY A 106 14.14 35.41 11.49
N ALA A 107 14.14 36.43 10.63
CA ALA A 107 14.24 36.27 9.17
C ALA A 107 15.59 35.66 8.72
N GLN A 108 15.54 34.43 8.20
CA GLN A 108 16.70 33.73 7.64
C GLN A 108 16.99 34.16 6.19
N PRO A 109 18.14 34.75 5.83
CA PRO A 109 18.40 35.30 4.48
C PRO A 109 18.45 34.27 3.32
N ALA A 110 18.34 32.97 3.62
CA ALA A 110 18.57 31.89 2.66
C ALA A 110 17.64 31.92 1.44
N TYR A 111 16.44 32.50 1.56
CA TYR A 111 15.42 32.58 0.50
C TYR A 111 15.74 33.56 -0.64
N LEU A 112 16.83 34.32 -0.56
CA LEU A 112 17.22 35.32 -1.56
C LEU A 112 18.37 34.89 -2.49
N THR A 113 18.86 33.65 -2.35
CA THR A 113 20.00 33.17 -3.15
C THR A 113 19.55 32.42 -4.39
N SER A 114 20.17 32.68 -5.55
CA SER A 114 19.91 31.92 -6.79
C SER A 114 20.10 30.40 -6.59
N THR A 115 21.07 29.99 -5.77
CA THR A 115 21.31 28.59 -5.42
C THR A 115 20.14 27.95 -4.67
N SER A 116 19.46 28.68 -3.78
CA SER A 116 18.30 28.15 -3.06
C SER A 116 17.10 27.94 -3.98
N TYR A 117 16.89 28.84 -4.93
CA TYR A 117 15.85 28.72 -5.94
C TYR A 117 16.07 27.49 -6.82
N VAL A 118 17.29 27.33 -7.36
CA VAL A 118 17.63 26.19 -8.25
C VAL A 118 17.46 24.84 -7.53
N ARG A 119 17.94 24.73 -6.28
CA ARG A 119 17.75 23.50 -5.49
C ARG A 119 16.28 23.18 -5.23
N ARG A 120 15.47 24.21 -4.98
CA ARG A 120 14.03 24.05 -4.77
C ARG A 120 13.33 23.59 -6.04
N GLU A 121 13.61 24.24 -7.17
CA GLU A 121 13.06 23.85 -8.47
C GLU A 121 13.43 22.41 -8.83
N GLU A 122 14.69 22.01 -8.58
CA GLU A 122 15.13 20.63 -8.77
C GLU A 122 14.39 19.65 -7.86
N GLN A 123 14.20 20.00 -6.58
CA GLN A 123 13.43 19.19 -5.64
C GLN A 123 11.96 19.04 -6.06
N GLU A 124 11.31 20.13 -6.46
CA GLU A 124 9.92 20.11 -6.94
C GLU A 124 9.78 19.22 -8.18
N ARG A 125 10.72 19.32 -9.15
CA ARG A 125 10.74 18.45 -10.34
C ARG A 125 10.91 16.96 -9.98
N ARG A 126 11.78 16.65 -9.02
CA ARG A 126 12.03 15.26 -8.57
C ARG A 126 10.80 14.66 -7.89
N GLU A 127 10.13 15.44 -7.06
CA GLU A 127 8.87 15.06 -6.42
C GLU A 127 7.74 14.86 -7.43
N ASP A 128 7.60 15.77 -8.41
CA ASP A 128 6.60 15.65 -9.47
C ASP A 128 6.79 14.36 -10.27
N THR A 129 8.05 14.05 -10.60
CA THR A 129 8.44 12.81 -11.28
C THR A 129 8.04 11.59 -10.44
N ALA A 130 8.34 11.58 -9.14
CA ALA A 130 8.02 10.46 -8.26
C ALA A 130 6.51 10.22 -8.13
N VAL A 131 5.72 11.28 -7.94
CA VAL A 131 4.26 11.21 -7.86
C VAL A 131 3.66 10.76 -9.19
N HIS A 132 4.10 11.36 -10.31
CA HIS A 132 3.61 11.01 -11.64
C HIS A 132 3.83 9.52 -11.95
N LEU A 133 5.05 9.02 -11.71
CA LEU A 133 5.38 7.61 -11.91
C LEU A 133 4.53 6.70 -11.02
N ALA A 134 4.40 7.00 -9.73
CA ALA A 134 3.62 6.16 -8.82
C ALA A 134 2.13 6.08 -9.21
N VAL A 135 1.50 7.22 -9.54
CA VAL A 135 0.07 7.27 -9.89
C VAL A 135 -0.19 6.61 -11.25
N THR A 136 0.68 6.80 -12.23
CA THR A 136 0.54 6.16 -13.55
C THR A 136 0.78 4.65 -13.50
N LEU A 137 1.76 4.19 -12.71
CA LEU A 137 1.95 2.77 -12.43
C LEU A 137 0.74 2.16 -11.73
N TRP A 138 0.15 2.85 -10.74
CA TRP A 138 -1.08 2.40 -10.10
C TRP A 138 -2.25 2.31 -11.09
N ALA A 139 -2.42 3.30 -11.97
CA ALA A 139 -3.50 3.29 -12.96
C ALA A 139 -3.38 2.12 -13.94
N LEU A 140 -2.15 1.72 -14.31
CA LEU A 140 -1.91 0.49 -15.05
C LEU A 140 -2.24 -0.76 -14.24
N HIS A 141 -1.88 -0.78 -12.97
CA HIS A 141 -2.12 -1.92 -12.06
C HIS A 141 -3.61 -2.16 -11.82
N GLN A 142 -4.37 -1.11 -11.51
CA GLN A 142 -5.80 -1.17 -11.22
C GLN A 142 -6.65 -1.46 -12.48
N GLN A 143 -6.07 -1.40 -13.68
CA GLN A 143 -6.81 -1.55 -14.93
C GLN A 143 -7.60 -2.87 -14.97
N SER A 144 -8.89 -2.76 -15.28
CA SER A 144 -9.82 -3.90 -15.40
C SER A 144 -10.01 -4.71 -14.11
N LEU A 145 -9.46 -4.26 -12.98
CA LEU A 145 -9.70 -4.83 -11.65
C LEU A 145 -10.63 -3.89 -10.89
N ARG A 146 -11.86 -4.36 -10.60
CA ARG A 146 -12.88 -3.58 -9.87
C ARG A 146 -13.10 -4.11 -8.46
N ASP A 147 -12.97 -5.42 -8.27
CA ASP A 147 -13.25 -6.05 -6.98
C ASP A 147 -12.11 -5.85 -6.00
N GLU A 148 -10.88 -5.80 -6.50
CA GLU A 148 -9.65 -5.70 -5.71
C GLU A 148 -9.07 -4.30 -5.64
N SER A 149 -8.39 -4.01 -4.52
CA SER A 149 -7.64 -2.75 -4.32
C SER A 149 -6.16 -2.98 -4.58
N MET A 150 -5.63 -2.46 -5.69
CA MET A 150 -4.23 -2.64 -6.06
C MET A 150 -3.27 -1.73 -5.29
N HIS A 151 -3.77 -0.63 -4.72
CA HIS A 151 -3.08 0.11 -3.68
C HIS A 151 -3.51 -0.35 -2.30
N ARG A 152 -2.55 -0.88 -1.53
CA ARG A 152 -2.74 -1.22 -0.10
C ARG A 152 -1.53 -0.79 0.72
N PRO A 153 -1.72 0.05 1.75
CA PRO A 153 -0.66 0.35 2.71
C PRO A 153 -0.08 -0.92 3.34
N GLY A 154 1.23 -0.96 3.55
CA GLY A 154 1.91 -2.13 4.14
C GLY A 154 2.18 -3.30 3.18
N TRP A 155 2.01 -3.08 1.88
CA TRP A 155 2.46 -3.97 0.80
C TRP A 155 3.69 -3.39 0.08
N PRO A 156 4.89 -3.39 0.68
CA PRO A 156 6.08 -2.86 0.01
C PRO A 156 6.47 -3.70 -1.21
N LEU A 157 7.25 -3.11 -2.12
CA LEU A 157 7.63 -3.74 -3.39
C LEU A 157 8.26 -5.12 -3.20
N GLY A 158 9.24 -5.26 -2.30
CA GLY A 158 9.90 -6.55 -2.05
C GLY A 158 8.92 -7.65 -1.60
N ARG A 159 7.91 -7.30 -0.78
CA ARG A 159 6.85 -8.24 -0.35
C ARG A 159 6.01 -8.69 -1.55
N ALA A 160 5.59 -7.74 -2.39
CA ALA A 160 4.76 -8.00 -3.55
C ALA A 160 5.49 -8.93 -4.55
N VAL A 161 6.77 -8.65 -4.82
CA VAL A 161 7.61 -9.47 -5.69
C VAL A 161 7.86 -10.86 -5.11
N ARG A 162 8.13 -10.98 -3.81
CA ARG A 162 8.26 -12.30 -3.18
C ARG A 162 6.98 -13.12 -3.30
N ARG A 163 5.82 -12.48 -3.10
CA ARG A 163 4.54 -13.15 -3.28
C ARG A 163 4.33 -13.59 -4.73
N LEU A 164 4.78 -12.80 -5.71
CA LEU A 164 4.72 -13.16 -7.14
C LEU A 164 5.58 -14.39 -7.44
N ALA A 165 6.81 -14.42 -6.92
CA ALA A 165 7.72 -15.56 -7.03
C ALA A 165 7.11 -16.87 -6.52
N HIS A 166 6.41 -16.83 -5.38
CA HIS A 166 5.75 -18.01 -4.80
C HIS A 166 4.39 -18.35 -5.43
N GLN A 167 3.62 -17.39 -5.94
CA GLN A 167 2.37 -17.73 -6.64
C GLN A 167 2.61 -18.40 -8.00
N GLY A 168 3.72 -18.08 -8.67
CA GLY A 168 4.15 -18.79 -9.86
C GLY A 168 4.47 -20.28 -9.62
N SER A 169 4.80 -20.66 -8.37
CA SER A 169 5.01 -22.06 -7.99
C SER A 169 3.72 -22.81 -7.68
N ASP A 170 2.75 -22.16 -7.04
CA ASP A 170 1.55 -22.84 -6.53
C ASP A 170 0.48 -23.11 -7.62
N GLY A 171 0.36 -22.24 -8.63
CA GLY A 171 -0.70 -22.33 -9.65
C GLY A 171 -0.53 -23.41 -10.73
N ARG A 172 0.55 -24.22 -10.70
CA ARG A 172 0.87 -25.20 -11.75
C ARG A 172 0.75 -26.66 -11.31
N GLU A 173 0.63 -26.93 -10.01
CA GLU A 173 0.40 -28.29 -9.49
C GLU A 173 -1.02 -28.81 -9.79
N ASP A 174 -1.98 -27.91 -10.02
CA ASP A 174 -3.40 -28.23 -10.24
C ASP A 174 -3.75 -28.66 -11.68
N ARG A 175 -2.74 -29.04 -12.48
CA ARG A 175 -2.91 -29.53 -13.87
C ARG A 175 -2.13 -30.81 -14.14
N ARG A 176 -2.19 -31.78 -13.22
CA ARG A 176 -1.93 -33.17 -13.59
C ARG A 176 -3.18 -33.75 -14.25
N PRO A 177 -3.09 -34.33 -15.46
CA PRO A 177 -4.21 -35.05 -16.05
C PRO A 177 -4.40 -36.34 -15.25
N GLU A 178 -5.50 -36.45 -14.51
CA GLU A 178 -5.95 -37.72 -13.99
C GLU A 178 -6.56 -38.56 -15.13
N GLY A 179 -6.16 -39.83 -15.21
CA GLY A 179 -6.90 -40.86 -15.94
C GLY A 179 -6.20 -41.42 -17.17
N GLY A 180 -5.36 -42.44 -16.96
CA GLY A 180 -4.80 -43.26 -18.03
C GLY A 180 -4.13 -44.52 -17.48
N THR A 181 -4.93 -45.47 -17.04
CA THR A 181 -4.52 -46.83 -16.66
C THR A 181 -3.88 -47.58 -17.84
N ALA A 182 -2.63 -48.03 -17.69
CA ALA A 182 -2.06 -49.23 -18.32
C ALA A 182 -0.74 -49.56 -17.59
N ALA A 183 -0.74 -50.58 -16.74
CA ALA A 183 -0.26 -51.93 -17.07
C ALA A 183 1.27 -52.07 -16.95
N SER A 184 1.64 -52.89 -15.97
CA SER A 184 2.96 -53.50 -15.71
C SER A 184 3.65 -54.04 -16.97
N ASP A 185 4.93 -53.74 -17.15
CA ASP A 185 5.94 -54.79 -17.34
C ASP A 185 7.37 -54.30 -16.97
N GLY A 186 8.20 -55.20 -16.46
CA GLY A 186 9.46 -54.90 -15.75
C GLY A 186 10.72 -54.77 -16.60
N GLY A 187 11.77 -54.21 -15.98
CA GLY A 187 13.16 -54.26 -16.45
C GLY A 187 14.09 -53.41 -15.55
N PRO A 188 15.26 -53.91 -15.10
CA PRO A 188 16.17 -53.13 -14.25
C PRO A 188 17.20 -52.33 -15.08
N ALA A 189 17.35 -51.05 -14.69
CA ALA A 189 18.46 -50.09 -14.83
C ALA A 189 19.31 -50.03 -16.14
N PRO A 190 19.78 -48.81 -16.48
CA PRO A 190 21.17 -48.54 -16.10
C PRO A 190 21.41 -47.17 -15.46
N ASP A 191 22.49 -47.14 -14.69
CA ASP A 191 23.14 -45.96 -14.13
C ASP A 191 23.38 -44.89 -15.19
N GLY A 192 22.80 -43.72 -14.97
CA GLY A 192 23.03 -42.49 -15.71
C GLY A 192 22.87 -41.33 -14.73
N ALA A 193 23.97 -40.65 -14.47
CA ALA A 193 24.09 -39.56 -13.52
C ALA A 193 22.95 -38.55 -13.67
N ALA A 194 22.33 -38.25 -12.53
CA ALA A 194 21.29 -37.27 -12.37
C ALA A 194 21.80 -35.87 -12.69
N GLU A 195 21.66 -35.42 -13.93
CA GLU A 195 21.42 -33.99 -14.19
C GLU A 195 19.97 -33.70 -13.81
N GLN A 196 19.78 -33.44 -12.51
CA GLN A 196 18.57 -32.80 -12.00
C GLN A 196 18.54 -31.38 -12.56
N GLY A 197 17.91 -31.23 -13.72
CA GLY A 197 17.50 -29.92 -14.22
C GLY A 197 16.62 -29.26 -13.16
N ALA A 198 17.09 -28.13 -12.64
CA ALA A 198 16.26 -27.20 -11.89
C ALA A 198 14.94 -27.03 -12.66
N GLY A 199 13.82 -27.43 -12.06
CA GLY A 199 12.56 -27.51 -12.79
C GLY A 199 12.13 -26.14 -13.33
N PRO A 200 11.22 -26.08 -14.33
CA PRO A 200 10.70 -24.81 -14.88
C PRO A 200 10.10 -23.84 -13.84
N VAL A 201 9.80 -24.34 -12.64
CA VAL A 201 9.27 -23.59 -11.50
C VAL A 201 10.38 -22.83 -10.74
N GLU A 202 11.52 -23.47 -10.55
CA GLU A 202 12.72 -22.86 -9.94
C GLU A 202 13.29 -21.78 -10.85
N GLU A 203 13.21 -22.01 -12.17
CA GLU A 203 13.55 -21.03 -13.20
C GLU A 203 12.60 -19.82 -13.21
N ALA A 204 11.31 -20.01 -12.92
CA ALA A 204 10.34 -18.91 -12.84
C ALA A 204 10.56 -18.01 -11.60
N ASP A 205 10.79 -18.60 -10.42
CA ASP A 205 11.18 -17.86 -9.21
C ASP A 205 12.50 -17.09 -9.45
N GLU A 206 13.50 -17.77 -10.03
CA GLU A 206 14.79 -17.14 -10.36
C GLU A 206 14.64 -16.00 -11.38
N SER A 207 13.75 -16.15 -12.37
CA SER A 207 13.49 -15.09 -13.36
C SER A 207 12.86 -13.84 -12.72
N VAL A 208 11.93 -14.00 -11.77
CA VAL A 208 11.29 -12.89 -11.05
C VAL A 208 12.28 -12.20 -10.14
N ARG A 209 13.11 -12.97 -9.42
CA ARG A 209 14.19 -12.45 -8.59
C ARG A 209 15.21 -11.66 -9.41
N LEU A 210 15.66 -12.21 -10.54
CA LEU A 210 16.62 -11.54 -11.42
C LEU A 210 16.05 -10.25 -12.01
N ARG A 211 14.78 -10.24 -12.42
CA ARG A 211 14.08 -9.02 -12.86
C ARG A 211 14.02 -7.97 -11.75
N PHE A 212 13.74 -8.38 -10.52
CA PHE A 212 13.70 -7.47 -9.37
C PHE A 212 15.07 -6.87 -9.03
N VAL A 213 16.14 -7.66 -9.08
CA VAL A 213 17.51 -7.16 -8.92
C VAL A 213 17.83 -6.13 -10.03
N ARG A 214 17.43 -6.41 -11.28
CA ARG A 214 17.59 -5.48 -12.40
C ARG A 214 16.83 -4.17 -12.16
N VAL A 215 15.63 -4.18 -11.57
CA VAL A 215 14.92 -2.91 -11.22
C VAL A 215 15.81 -2.02 -10.33
N GLY A 216 16.43 -2.59 -9.30
CA GLY A 216 17.34 -1.85 -8.40
C GLY A 216 18.63 -1.35 -9.06
N ALA A 217 19.09 -2.03 -10.11
CA ALA A 217 20.28 -1.71 -10.88
C ALA A 217 20.00 -0.86 -12.15
N ALA A 218 18.88 -0.14 -12.20
CA ALA A 218 18.63 0.84 -13.26
C ALA A 218 19.69 1.96 -13.25
N SER A 219 20.08 2.43 -14.43
CA SER A 219 21.05 3.52 -14.61
C SER A 219 20.46 4.89 -14.27
N ASP A 220 19.20 5.09 -14.62
CA ASP A 220 18.48 6.34 -14.56
C ASP A 220 16.98 6.10 -14.33
N THR A 221 16.23 7.20 -14.16
CA THR A 221 14.81 7.17 -13.79
C THR A 221 13.93 6.60 -14.90
N GLU A 222 14.28 6.77 -16.17
CA GLU A 222 13.48 6.25 -17.31
C GLU A 222 13.60 4.73 -17.40
N VAL A 223 14.83 4.22 -17.27
CA VAL A 223 15.10 2.78 -17.21
C VAL A 223 14.41 2.17 -15.99
N LEU A 224 14.45 2.85 -14.84
CA LEU A 224 13.73 2.42 -13.64
C LEU A 224 12.21 2.36 -13.89
N ALA A 225 11.62 3.41 -14.48
CA ALA A 225 10.19 3.47 -14.76
C ALA A 225 9.74 2.35 -15.70
N THR A 226 10.54 2.04 -16.73
CA THR A 226 10.28 0.94 -17.66
C THR A 226 10.28 -0.40 -16.93
N ARG A 227 11.31 -0.68 -16.13
CA ARG A 227 11.41 -1.95 -15.37
C ARG A 227 10.31 -2.09 -14.32
N LEU A 228 9.96 -1.00 -13.63
CA LEU A 228 8.83 -0.99 -12.68
C LEU A 228 7.50 -1.23 -13.37
N ARG A 229 7.30 -0.68 -14.58
CA ARG A 229 6.09 -0.93 -15.37
C ARG A 229 5.95 -2.40 -15.71
N GLU A 230 7.01 -3.03 -16.21
CA GLU A 230 7.01 -4.47 -16.51
C GLU A 230 6.65 -5.30 -15.27
N LEU A 231 7.28 -4.98 -14.12
CA LEU A 231 7.00 -5.66 -12.86
C LEU A 231 5.55 -5.47 -12.40
N VAL A 232 5.02 -4.26 -12.46
CA VAL A 232 3.63 -3.94 -12.08
C VAL A 232 2.62 -4.68 -12.96
N LEU A 233 2.92 -4.90 -14.24
CA LEU A 233 2.05 -5.68 -15.11
C LEU A 233 2.01 -7.17 -14.71
N LEU A 234 3.12 -7.73 -14.22
CA LEU A 234 3.15 -9.08 -13.64
C LEU A 234 2.40 -9.15 -12.31
N LEU A 235 2.55 -8.14 -11.45
CA LEU A 235 1.79 -8.05 -10.20
C LEU A 235 0.29 -7.96 -10.48
N ARG A 236 -0.11 -7.20 -11.51
CA ARG A 236 -1.50 -7.10 -11.96
C ARG A 236 -2.06 -8.45 -12.40
N SER A 237 -1.31 -9.23 -13.21
CA SER A 237 -1.80 -10.54 -13.65
C SER A 237 -1.99 -11.51 -12.49
N ALA A 238 -1.20 -11.37 -11.42
CA ALA A 238 -1.33 -12.15 -10.19
C ALA A 238 -2.24 -11.48 -9.13
N GLN A 239 -2.88 -10.34 -9.46
CA GLN A 239 -3.70 -9.53 -8.54
C GLN A 239 -3.02 -9.21 -7.19
N ILE A 240 -1.70 -8.98 -7.21
CA ILE A 240 -0.92 -8.70 -6.01
C ILE A 240 -0.86 -7.19 -5.75
N PRO A 241 -1.36 -6.71 -4.61
CA PRO A 241 -1.38 -5.28 -4.31
C PRO A 241 0.02 -4.72 -3.97
N LEU A 242 0.14 -3.39 -4.07
CA LEU A 242 1.38 -2.63 -3.81
C LEU A 242 1.11 -1.32 -3.04
N ASP A 243 2.02 -0.95 -2.16
CA ASP A 243 2.00 0.33 -1.47
C ASP A 243 2.64 1.43 -2.34
N TYR A 244 1.82 2.01 -3.22
CA TYR A 244 2.22 3.10 -4.10
C TYR A 244 2.65 4.38 -3.39
N ALA A 245 2.14 4.65 -2.18
CA ALA A 245 2.56 5.80 -1.39
C ALA A 245 4.01 5.62 -0.92
N LEU A 246 4.33 4.43 -0.39
CA LEU A 246 5.71 4.09 -0.05
C LEU A 246 6.62 4.05 -1.29
N LEU A 247 6.11 3.53 -2.42
CA LEU A 247 6.88 3.51 -3.67
C LEU A 247 7.22 4.94 -4.13
N ALA A 248 6.31 5.90 -4.01
CA ALA A 248 6.57 7.29 -4.38
C ALA A 248 7.71 7.90 -3.57
N ASP A 249 7.74 7.63 -2.26
CA ASP A 249 8.83 8.09 -1.39
C ASP A 249 10.17 7.45 -1.78
N GLN A 250 10.13 6.16 -2.14
CA GLN A 250 11.31 5.43 -2.61
C GLN A 250 11.79 5.94 -3.98
N LEU A 251 10.88 6.31 -4.88
CA LEU A 251 11.20 6.91 -6.19
C LEU A 251 11.84 8.29 -6.03
N LEU A 252 11.38 9.11 -5.09
CA LEU A 252 12.01 10.39 -4.78
C LEU A 252 13.46 10.19 -4.28
N ARG A 253 13.65 9.26 -3.34
CA ARG A 253 14.98 8.94 -2.78
C ARG A 253 15.90 8.33 -3.82
N TRP A 254 15.39 7.44 -4.68
CA TRP A 254 16.20 6.77 -5.71
C TRP A 254 16.76 7.76 -6.75
N GLN A 255 16.08 8.89 -6.99
CA GLN A 255 16.61 9.94 -7.85
C GLN A 255 17.89 10.59 -7.30
N ASP A 256 18.16 10.48 -5.99
CA ASP A 256 19.46 10.84 -5.40
C ASP A 256 20.41 9.66 -5.50
N GLU A 257 21.52 9.82 -6.22
CA GLU A 257 22.53 8.78 -6.40
C GLU A 257 23.09 8.28 -5.06
N ASN A 258 23.20 9.16 -4.06
CA ASN A 258 23.71 8.81 -2.74
C ASN A 258 22.75 7.92 -1.94
N LEU A 259 21.44 7.99 -2.23
CA LEU A 259 20.40 7.26 -1.50
C LEU A 259 19.91 6.01 -2.25
N ARG A 260 20.35 5.76 -3.49
CA ARG A 260 19.95 4.59 -4.28
C ARG A 260 20.26 3.28 -3.57
N GLU A 261 21.38 3.20 -2.86
CA GLU A 261 21.77 1.99 -2.15
C GLU A 261 20.83 1.68 -0.97
N ASP A 262 20.38 2.70 -0.25
CA ASP A 262 19.44 2.53 0.85
C ASP A 262 18.06 2.08 0.37
N VAL A 263 17.61 2.59 -0.77
CA VAL A 263 16.38 2.12 -1.43
C VAL A 263 16.52 0.65 -1.83
N ARG A 264 17.64 0.26 -2.46
CA ARG A 264 17.91 -1.15 -2.81
C ARG A 264 17.94 -2.05 -1.58
N ARG A 265 18.58 -1.62 -0.49
CA ARG A 265 18.59 -2.36 0.78
C ARG A 265 17.19 -2.47 1.37
N ALA A 266 16.37 -1.42 1.31
CA ALA A 266 14.99 -1.47 1.77
C ALA A 266 14.17 -2.49 0.98
N TRP A 267 14.25 -2.46 -0.35
CA TRP A 267 13.62 -3.44 -1.24
C TRP A 267 14.07 -4.88 -0.96
N GLY A 268 15.38 -5.11 -0.79
CA GLY A 268 15.92 -6.42 -0.44
C GLY A 268 15.47 -6.91 0.94
N ARG A 269 15.48 -6.04 1.96
CA ARG A 269 14.94 -6.38 3.29
C ARG A 269 13.46 -6.73 3.24
N ASP A 270 12.66 -5.99 2.48
CA ASP A 270 11.24 -6.25 2.32
C ASP A 270 10.99 -7.56 1.58
N PHE A 271 11.85 -7.93 0.63
CA PHE A 271 11.80 -9.22 -0.04
C PHE A 271 12.10 -10.37 0.94
N HIS A 272 13.17 -10.30 1.72
CA HIS A 272 13.55 -11.39 2.63
C HIS A 272 12.72 -11.44 3.93
N ARG A 273 12.04 -10.35 4.31
CA ARG A 273 11.19 -10.31 5.50
C ARG A 273 10.13 -11.41 5.44
N ARG A 274 10.11 -12.28 6.45
CA ARG A 274 9.06 -13.30 6.60
C ARG A 274 7.79 -12.61 7.10
N TYR A 275 6.91 -12.24 6.18
CA TYR A 275 5.56 -11.82 6.55
C TYR A 275 4.82 -13.05 7.08
N ARG A 276 4.47 -13.07 8.37
CA ARG A 276 3.49 -14.03 8.87
C ARG A 276 2.24 -13.88 8.02
N ALA A 277 1.72 -14.99 7.49
CA ALA A 277 0.48 -14.99 6.74
C ALA A 277 -0.59 -14.36 7.65
N THR A 278 -0.95 -13.11 7.34
CA THR A 278 -2.18 -12.52 7.83
C THR A 278 -3.27 -13.43 7.28
N ARG A 279 -3.90 -14.18 8.18
CA ARG A 279 -5.07 -15.01 7.88
C ARG A 279 -5.98 -14.24 6.94
N HIS A 280 -6.42 -14.95 5.89
CA HIS A 280 -7.39 -14.49 4.91
C HIS A 280 -8.43 -13.56 5.51
N ASP A 281 -8.54 -12.37 4.92
CA ASP A 281 -9.68 -11.47 5.03
C ASP A 281 -10.86 -12.02 4.19
N ASP A 282 -11.11 -13.32 4.33
CA ASP A 282 -12.36 -13.96 3.86
C ASP A 282 -13.35 -13.86 5.01
N GLY A 283 -13.72 -12.61 5.31
CA GLY A 283 -14.83 -12.26 6.17
C GLY A 283 -16.14 -12.31 5.41
N GLN A 284 -16.51 -13.48 4.89
CA GLN A 284 -17.91 -13.89 4.88
C GLN A 284 -18.37 -13.96 6.35
N SER A 285 -18.73 -12.82 6.91
CA SER A 285 -19.37 -12.70 8.21
C SER A 285 -20.38 -11.55 8.16
N ALA A 286 -21.46 -11.78 7.41
CA ALA A 286 -22.75 -11.13 7.59
C ALA A 286 -23.90 -12.02 7.10
N ALA A 287 -23.74 -13.35 7.18
CA ALA A 287 -24.78 -14.32 6.86
C ALA A 287 -24.90 -15.36 8.00
N ALA A 288 -25.08 -14.88 9.24
CA ALA A 288 -25.58 -15.67 10.37
C ALA A 288 -25.86 -14.75 11.56
N ALA A 289 -26.72 -13.75 11.40
CA ALA A 289 -27.40 -13.13 12.52
C ALA A 289 -28.90 -13.32 12.29
N GLY A 290 -29.48 -14.19 13.11
CA GLY A 290 -30.84 -14.68 12.98
C GLY A 290 -31.88 -13.57 12.92
N SER A 291 -32.93 -13.85 12.16
CA SER A 291 -34.17 -13.09 12.13
C SER A 291 -34.68 -12.82 13.55
N PRO A 292 -35.02 -11.57 13.92
CA PRO A 292 -35.76 -11.32 15.15
C PRO A 292 -37.23 -11.70 14.92
N GLN A 293 -37.70 -12.66 15.71
CA GLN A 293 -39.10 -13.05 15.86
C GLN A 293 -39.90 -11.89 16.51
N PRO A 294 -41.16 -11.62 16.10
CA PRO A 294 -41.95 -10.57 16.72
C PRO A 294 -42.43 -11.00 18.12
N PRO A 295 -42.52 -10.09 19.11
CA PRO A 295 -43.02 -10.43 20.44
C PRO A 295 -44.53 -10.72 20.38
N GLY A 296 -44.89 -11.80 21.07
CA GLY A 296 -46.24 -12.32 21.17
C GLY A 296 -47.21 -11.39 21.91
N SER A 297 -48.44 -11.44 21.45
CA SER A 297 -49.65 -10.98 22.11
C SER A 297 -49.95 -11.82 23.36
N GLY A 298 -50.13 -11.14 24.49
CA GLY A 298 -50.61 -11.65 25.78
C GLY A 298 -51.10 -10.45 26.60
N ILE A 299 -52.28 -9.92 26.29
CA ILE A 299 -53.50 -10.00 27.13
C ILE A 299 -53.20 -9.93 28.63
N ASP A 300 -53.44 -8.76 29.23
CA ASP A 300 -53.92 -8.66 30.60
C ASP A 300 -55.22 -7.84 30.55
N ALA A 301 -56.32 -8.54 30.85
CA ALA A 301 -57.61 -7.97 31.13
C ALA A 301 -57.63 -7.64 32.62
N GLU A 302 -57.85 -6.37 32.96
CA GLU A 302 -58.20 -5.96 34.32
C GLU A 302 -59.54 -5.23 34.24
N GLU A 303 -60.55 -5.89 34.81
CA GLU A 303 -61.88 -5.38 35.09
C GLU A 303 -61.79 -4.11 35.94
N ALA A 304 -62.47 -3.06 35.50
CA ALA A 304 -62.92 -1.98 36.37
C ALA A 304 -64.43 -1.83 36.17
N ASP A 305 -65.17 -2.46 37.08
CA ASP A 305 -66.57 -2.17 37.37
C ASP A 305 -66.74 -0.71 37.84
N GLY A 306 -67.83 -0.08 37.41
CA GLY A 306 -68.67 0.69 38.35
C GLY A 306 -68.73 2.22 38.19
N ASP A 307 -69.89 2.64 37.68
CA ASP A 307 -70.77 3.68 38.29
C ASP A 307 -70.57 5.15 37.92
N SER A 308 -71.32 5.60 36.89
CA SER A 308 -72.29 6.73 36.90
C SER A 308 -72.62 7.23 35.50
#